data_AF-R4YYP4-F1
#
_entry.id   AF-R4YYP4-F1
#
_cell.length_a   1.000
_cell.length_b   1.000
_cell.length_c   1.000
_cell.angle_alpha   90.00
_cell.angle_beta   90.00
_cell.angle_gamma   90.00
#
_symmetry.space_group_name_H-M   'P 1'
#
loop_
_entity.id
_entity.type
_entity.pdbx_description
1 polymer ?
#
loop_
_entity_poly.entity_id
_entity_poly.type
_entity_poly.pdbx_seq_one_letter_code
_entity_poly.pdbx_strand_id
1 'polypeptide(L)'
;MSVEKLALHRQMARVVSAALVSIPPYVLFQAPRFGDEMRDPYTMTARYGLNPLKIIRGNLLDVRPFLELGNIRPLGRIMYSFEFVYAKGLADLLRVPLPLVHAFVRTLALWFAAYCIAGLWRAVETSGHERSPAFPRVVGIMASAGACATIATWSYQPLAFFPVQGLMSLAIVCFAATVSIQLGCRSTRGMLATAVGIGIVAACFYDLTYASVLVVPAAIGGVRFRSRRLDRMQVSWRACLPFLTGFLVVFVPIRLLVQRSCNVQECYAGSEAALTAGTVPAFGARLLSALFPTYWSLNLSNLDVTPGSAALAGIVGVGVGVAAWLAIRLAPSGVSVQRPGQAAIVVLGTLAIAWSATAGMSALSVSQQQIGFQPLAPWRDGIIGYLFLATGCWAFVEMTSRHANPIHFRGALVLLTVLVSLQFQFNANSIAIARDASPTSTYAQADDLVAGHASDGEFCDLANELYDLTLNRETQYFATALLAALRELNPVPGCAGYTHPLDLEQWHRRQLGYFD
;
A
#
# COMPACT_ATOMS: atom_id res chain seq x y z
N MET A 1 -33.38 -10.02 23.61
CA MET A 1 -32.39 -9.35 22.73
C MET A 1 -32.92 -9.41 21.30
N SER A 2 -33.11 -8.29 20.60
CA SER A 2 -33.78 -8.27 19.29
C SER A 2 -32.96 -9.00 18.21
N VAL A 3 -33.65 -9.56 17.21
CA VAL A 3 -33.05 -10.31 16.09
C VAL A 3 -31.98 -9.47 15.36
N GLU A 4 -32.18 -8.15 15.26
CA GLU A 4 -31.18 -7.21 14.73
C GLU A 4 -29.91 -7.11 15.59
N LYS A 5 -30.03 -7.06 16.92
CA LYS A 5 -28.86 -7.02 17.81
C LYS A 5 -28.03 -8.30 17.70
N LEU A 6 -28.68 -9.46 17.53
CA LEU A 6 -27.99 -10.75 17.34
C LEU A 6 -27.31 -10.84 15.96
N ALA A 7 -27.93 -10.30 14.91
CA ALA A 7 -27.34 -10.22 13.57
C ALA A 7 -26.11 -9.31 13.54
N LEU A 8 -26.18 -8.16 14.19
CA LEU A 8 -25.08 -7.21 14.33
C LEU A 8 -23.89 -7.81 15.12
N HIS A 9 -24.16 -8.49 16.24
CA HIS A 9 -23.12 -9.17 17.01
C HIS A 9 -22.42 -10.27 16.21
N ARG A 10 -23.18 -11.06 15.43
CA ARG A 10 -22.59 -12.07 14.55
C ARG A 10 -21.73 -11.43 13.45
N GLN A 11 -22.15 -10.32 12.87
CA GLN A 11 -21.35 -9.59 11.88
C GLN A 11 -20.06 -9.01 12.50
N MET A 12 -20.14 -8.37 13.67
CA MET A 12 -18.96 -7.85 14.37
C MET A 12 -17.99 -8.96 14.75
N ALA A 13 -18.46 -10.08 15.31
CA ALA A 13 -17.60 -11.22 15.64
C ALA A 13 -16.85 -11.74 14.40
N ARG A 14 -17.49 -11.75 13.23
CA ARG A 14 -16.87 -12.19 11.97
C ARG A 14 -15.85 -11.20 11.42
N VAL A 15 -16.12 -9.88 11.52
CA VAL A 15 -15.15 -8.83 11.21
C VAL A 15 -13.92 -8.99 12.08
N VAL A 16 -14.12 -9.19 13.38
CA VAL A 16 -13.04 -9.36 14.36
C VAL A 16 -12.24 -10.63 14.08
N SER A 17 -12.88 -11.77 13.81
CA SER A 17 -12.16 -13.00 13.43
C SER A 17 -11.36 -12.85 12.14
N ALA A 18 -11.90 -12.19 11.11
CA ALA A 18 -11.18 -11.96 9.86
C ALA A 18 -10.00 -10.97 10.05
N ALA A 19 -10.20 -9.92 10.84
CA ALA A 19 -9.14 -8.96 11.18
C ALA A 19 -8.01 -9.65 11.97
N LEU A 20 -8.35 -10.46 12.98
CA LEU A 20 -7.38 -11.21 13.79
C LEU A 20 -6.59 -12.25 13.00
N VAL A 21 -7.14 -12.79 11.91
CA VAL A 21 -6.41 -13.70 10.99
C VAL A 21 -5.46 -12.92 10.07
N SER A 22 -5.83 -11.70 9.68
CA SER A 22 -5.03 -10.89 8.75
C SER A 22 -3.84 -10.17 9.41
N ILE A 23 -3.95 -9.81 10.70
CA ILE A 23 -2.94 -9.00 11.42
C ILE A 23 -1.60 -9.74 11.65
N PRO A 24 -1.56 -11.02 12.10
CA PRO A 24 -0.30 -11.70 12.41
C PRO A 24 0.68 -11.80 11.23
N PRO A 25 0.23 -12.08 9.98
CA PRO A 25 1.07 -11.90 8.79
C PRO A 25 1.74 -10.52 8.74
N TYR A 26 0.99 -9.43 8.78
CA TYR A 26 1.54 -8.07 8.62
C TYR A 26 2.48 -7.64 9.74
N VAL A 27 2.23 -8.09 10.98
CA VAL A 27 3.12 -7.84 12.13
C VAL A 27 4.47 -8.53 11.94
N LEU A 28 4.47 -9.76 11.41
CA LEU A 28 5.71 -10.51 11.16
C LEU A 28 6.44 -9.98 9.92
N PHE A 29 5.72 -9.52 8.89
CA PHE A 29 6.28 -8.95 7.66
C PHE A 29 6.95 -7.59 7.80
N GLN A 30 6.74 -6.90 8.92
CA GLN A 30 7.33 -5.58 9.18
C GLN A 30 8.64 -5.64 9.98
N ALA A 31 9.16 -6.84 10.15
CA ALA A 31 10.49 -7.07 10.68
C ALA A 31 11.68 -6.73 9.74
N PRO A 32 11.57 -6.38 8.43
CA PRO A 32 12.69 -5.81 7.71
C PRO A 32 12.88 -4.35 8.10
N ARG A 33 13.95 -4.13 8.87
CA ARG A 33 14.39 -2.91 9.53
C ARG A 33 15.17 -1.96 8.58
N PHE A 34 14.56 -1.51 7.47
CA PHE A 34 15.30 -0.70 6.47
C PHE A 34 14.48 0.40 5.79
N GLY A 35 15.11 1.57 5.60
CA GLY A 35 14.72 2.60 4.64
C GLY A 35 14.06 3.85 5.23
N ASP A 36 13.41 4.62 4.35
CA ASP A 36 12.72 5.88 4.68
C ASP A 36 11.67 5.70 5.80
N GLU A 37 11.02 4.53 5.88
CA GLU A 37 9.96 4.25 6.86
C GLU A 37 10.43 4.13 8.32
N MET A 38 11.72 3.92 8.58
CA MET A 38 12.27 3.95 9.95
C MET A 38 12.63 5.36 10.38
N ARG A 39 13.11 6.20 9.47
CA ARG A 39 13.55 7.57 9.78
C ARG A 39 12.40 8.57 9.79
N ASP A 40 11.51 8.47 8.82
CA ASP A 40 10.43 9.44 8.60
C ASP A 40 9.44 9.57 9.78
N PRO A 41 9.10 8.51 10.54
CA PRO A 41 8.37 8.66 11.80
C PRO A 41 9.05 9.62 12.78
N TYR A 42 10.36 9.48 12.99
CA TYR A 42 11.12 10.31 13.92
C TYR A 42 11.32 11.72 13.39
N THR A 43 11.78 11.86 12.15
CA THR A 43 12.06 13.19 11.55
C THR A 43 10.79 14.01 11.37
N MET A 44 9.68 13.41 10.93
CA MET A 44 8.41 14.12 10.80
C MET A 44 7.83 14.49 12.16
N THR A 45 8.01 13.62 13.18
CA THR A 45 7.54 13.93 14.54
C THR A 45 8.37 15.01 15.20
N ALA A 46 9.70 14.99 15.07
CA ALA A 46 10.57 16.07 15.53
C ALA A 46 10.16 17.40 14.87
N ARG A 47 9.96 17.37 13.56
CA ARG A 47 9.60 18.56 12.78
C ARG A 47 8.23 19.13 13.11
N TYR A 48 7.18 18.31 13.14
CA TYR A 48 5.80 18.80 13.24
C TYR A 48 5.18 18.65 14.62
N GLY A 49 5.73 17.78 15.48
CA GLY A 49 5.04 17.31 16.68
C GLY A 49 3.65 16.75 16.35
N LEU A 50 2.84 16.49 17.37
CA LEU A 50 1.45 16.01 17.20
C LEU A 50 0.46 17.13 16.79
N ASN A 51 0.93 18.17 16.08
CA ASN A 51 0.11 19.32 15.69
C ASN A 51 -0.35 19.24 14.22
N PRO A 52 -1.65 19.00 13.94
CA PRO A 52 -2.15 18.80 12.58
C PRO A 52 -2.01 20.05 11.69
N LEU A 53 -2.12 21.25 12.28
CA LEU A 53 -1.95 22.50 11.53
C LEU A 53 -0.49 22.72 11.15
N LYS A 54 0.47 22.33 12.01
CA LYS A 54 1.89 22.40 11.71
C LYS A 54 2.26 21.43 10.58
N ILE A 55 1.68 20.22 10.56
CA ILE A 55 1.83 19.25 9.48
C ILE A 55 1.35 19.83 8.14
N ILE A 56 0.12 20.35 8.10
CA ILE A 56 -0.46 20.91 6.88
C ILE A 56 0.34 22.12 6.40
N ARG A 57 0.56 23.10 7.28
CA ARG A 57 1.26 24.35 6.94
C ARG A 57 2.69 24.08 6.50
N GLY A 58 3.43 23.22 7.21
CA GLY A 58 4.80 22.87 6.88
C GLY A 58 4.93 22.24 5.49
N ASN A 59 4.07 21.26 5.19
CA ASN A 59 4.07 20.62 3.87
C ASN A 59 3.64 21.58 2.73
N LEU A 60 2.78 22.57 3.01
CA LEU A 60 2.39 23.58 2.02
C LEU A 60 3.48 24.64 1.78
N LEU A 61 4.24 25.00 2.82
CA LEU A 61 5.40 25.90 2.70
C LEU A 61 6.55 25.24 1.94
N ASP A 62 6.72 23.92 2.10
CA ASP A 62 7.74 23.12 1.42
C ASP A 62 7.47 22.82 -0.06
N VAL A 63 6.39 23.36 -0.64
CA VAL A 63 6.05 23.09 -2.05
C VAL A 63 7.20 23.48 -2.97
N ARG A 64 7.92 24.58 -2.69
CA ARG A 64 9.00 25.08 -3.55
C ARG A 64 10.18 24.11 -3.67
N PRO A 65 10.80 23.63 -2.58
CA PRO A 65 11.83 22.58 -2.66
C PRO A 65 11.42 21.34 -3.48
N PHE A 66 10.15 20.95 -3.42
CA PHE A 66 9.67 19.76 -4.14
C PHE A 66 9.27 20.05 -5.59
N LEU A 67 8.84 21.28 -5.88
CA LEU A 67 8.68 21.81 -7.24
C LEU A 67 10.02 21.81 -7.96
N GLU A 68 11.06 22.28 -7.29
CA GLU A 68 12.44 22.30 -7.76
C GLU A 68 12.95 20.90 -8.13
N LEU A 69 12.49 19.85 -7.44
CA LEU A 69 12.82 18.45 -7.73
C LEU A 69 11.83 17.74 -8.69
N GLY A 70 10.84 18.47 -9.21
CA GLY A 70 9.79 17.92 -10.09
C GLY A 70 8.84 16.91 -9.42
N ASN A 71 8.80 16.86 -8.08
CA ASN A 71 8.08 15.84 -7.30
C ASN A 71 7.05 16.47 -6.35
N ILE A 72 6.09 17.21 -6.90
CA ILE A 72 4.97 17.80 -6.13
C ILE A 72 3.79 16.84 -6.09
N ARG A 73 3.35 16.53 -4.87
CA ARG A 73 2.12 15.80 -4.55
C ARG A 73 1.55 16.35 -3.24
N PRO A 74 0.80 17.46 -3.25
CA PRO A 74 0.53 18.24 -2.04
C PRO A 74 -0.24 17.42 -1.01
N LEU A 75 -1.30 16.74 -1.45
CA LEU A 75 -2.12 15.92 -0.57
C LEU A 75 -1.40 14.64 -0.14
N GLY A 76 -0.63 14.02 -1.05
CA GLY A 76 0.16 12.83 -0.73
C GLY A 76 1.18 13.06 0.37
N ARG A 77 1.88 14.20 0.33
CA ARG A 77 2.88 14.58 1.35
C ARG A 77 2.24 14.90 2.69
N ILE A 78 1.13 15.62 2.69
CA ILE A 78 0.37 15.87 3.92
C ILE A 78 -0.05 14.54 4.55
N MET A 79 -0.65 13.64 3.77
CA MET A 79 -1.08 12.32 4.25
C MET A 79 0.09 11.45 4.72
N TYR A 80 1.23 11.52 4.04
CA TYR A 80 2.49 10.89 4.46
C TYR A 80 2.91 11.33 5.86
N SER A 81 2.98 12.64 6.08
CA SER A 81 3.36 13.19 7.39
C SER A 81 2.33 12.85 8.46
N PHE A 82 1.02 12.88 8.14
CA PHE A 82 -0.03 12.46 9.08
C PHE A 82 0.14 10.99 9.49
N GLU A 83 0.36 10.09 8.54
CA GLU A 83 0.59 8.67 8.83
C GLU A 83 1.73 8.49 9.83
N PHE A 84 2.90 9.04 9.53
CA PHE A 84 4.11 8.81 10.31
C PHE A 84 4.08 9.48 11.69
N VAL A 85 3.63 10.74 11.77
CA VAL A 85 3.55 11.48 13.04
C VAL A 85 2.57 10.82 14.01
N TYR A 86 1.38 10.45 13.52
CA TYR A 86 0.37 9.86 14.40
C TYR A 86 0.62 8.39 14.68
N ALA A 87 1.25 7.65 13.77
CA ALA A 87 1.70 6.28 14.06
C ALA A 87 2.75 6.28 15.18
N LYS A 88 3.74 7.17 15.12
CA LYS A 88 4.74 7.33 16.19
C LYS A 88 4.08 7.78 17.50
N GLY A 89 3.24 8.82 17.46
CA GLY A 89 2.54 9.29 18.65
C GLY A 89 1.68 8.21 19.31
N LEU A 90 1.04 7.33 18.52
CA LEU A 90 0.29 6.20 19.04
C LEU A 90 1.19 5.11 19.61
N ALA A 91 2.34 4.83 18.98
CA ALA A 91 3.33 3.89 19.48
C ALA A 91 3.89 4.34 20.85
N ASP A 92 4.25 5.62 20.97
CA ASP A 92 4.73 6.24 22.21
C ASP A 92 3.65 6.18 23.30
N LEU A 93 2.40 6.52 22.97
CA LEU A 93 1.27 6.52 23.90
C LEU A 93 0.95 5.11 24.43
N LEU A 94 0.97 4.10 23.54
CA LEU A 94 0.65 2.72 23.89
C LEU A 94 1.86 1.95 24.42
N ARG A 95 3.06 2.52 24.35
CA ARG A 95 4.33 1.87 24.70
C ARG A 95 4.52 0.54 23.98
N VAL A 96 4.25 0.54 22.68
CA VAL A 96 4.45 -0.62 21.81
C VAL A 96 5.44 -0.27 20.69
N PRO A 97 6.14 -1.26 20.12
CA PRO A 97 7.01 -1.02 18.99
C PRO A 97 6.26 -0.38 17.81
N LEU A 98 6.84 0.62 17.18
CA LEU A 98 6.28 1.30 16.01
C LEU A 98 5.86 0.34 14.87
N PRO A 99 6.60 -0.75 14.56
CA PRO A 99 6.16 -1.75 13.59
C PRO A 99 4.77 -2.36 13.89
N LEU A 100 4.40 -2.49 15.18
CA LEU A 100 3.06 -2.99 15.54
C LEU A 100 1.96 -2.01 15.14
N VAL A 101 2.18 -0.71 15.34
CA VAL A 101 1.24 0.34 14.94
C VAL A 101 1.15 0.42 13.42
N HIS A 102 2.27 0.40 12.71
CA HIS A 102 2.28 0.37 11.25
C HIS A 102 1.58 -0.87 10.69
N ALA A 103 1.75 -2.05 11.29
CA ALA A 103 1.00 -3.25 10.94
C ALA A 103 -0.50 -3.04 11.05
N PHE A 104 -0.96 -2.38 12.11
CA PHE A 104 -2.37 -2.06 12.26
C PHE A 104 -2.86 -1.06 11.20
N VAL A 105 -2.16 0.05 11.00
CA VAL A 105 -2.53 1.11 10.03
C VAL A 105 -2.58 0.56 8.60
N ARG A 106 -1.58 -0.23 8.20
CA ARG A 106 -1.51 -0.87 6.88
C ARG A 106 -2.60 -1.91 6.69
N THR A 107 -2.91 -2.69 7.73
CA THR A 107 -4.04 -3.62 7.71
C THR A 107 -5.35 -2.86 7.45
N LEU A 108 -5.56 -1.71 8.12
CA LEU A 108 -6.73 -0.87 7.88
C LEU A 108 -6.77 -0.31 6.45
N ALA A 109 -5.64 0.18 5.94
CA ALA A 109 -5.53 0.67 4.56
C ALA A 109 -5.85 -0.44 3.54
N LEU A 110 -5.44 -1.67 3.81
CA LEU A 110 -5.74 -2.84 2.98
C LEU A 110 -7.23 -3.19 3.03
N TRP A 111 -7.85 -3.18 4.22
CA TRP A 111 -9.31 -3.33 4.37
C TRP A 111 -10.07 -2.29 3.57
N PHE A 112 -9.61 -1.04 3.60
CA PHE A 112 -10.21 0.03 2.83
C PHE A 112 -10.04 -0.17 1.32
N ALA A 113 -8.86 -0.60 0.87
CA ALA A 113 -8.62 -0.95 -0.53
C ALA A 113 -9.50 -2.11 -1.00
N ALA A 114 -9.59 -3.19 -0.22
CA ALA A 114 -10.46 -4.34 -0.49
C ALA A 114 -11.94 -3.93 -0.52
N TYR A 115 -12.36 -3.03 0.38
CA TYR A 115 -13.70 -2.45 0.38
C TYR A 115 -13.98 -1.69 -0.93
N CYS A 116 -13.03 -0.88 -1.40
CA CYS A 116 -13.16 -0.15 -2.66
C CYS A 116 -13.17 -1.08 -3.89
N ILE A 117 -12.36 -2.14 -3.90
CA ILE A 117 -12.38 -3.18 -4.95
C ILE A 117 -13.74 -3.90 -4.97
N ALA A 118 -14.23 -4.32 -3.80
CA ALA A 118 -15.55 -4.95 -3.69
C ALA A 118 -16.68 -3.99 -4.08
N GLY A 119 -16.52 -2.69 -3.83
CA GLY A 119 -17.44 -1.63 -4.24
C GLY A 119 -17.50 -1.48 -5.75
N LEU A 120 -16.34 -1.45 -6.40
CA LEU A 120 -16.21 -1.48 -7.85
C LEU A 120 -16.86 -2.74 -8.43
N TRP A 121 -16.57 -3.89 -7.83
CA TRP A 121 -17.17 -5.15 -8.23
C TRP A 121 -18.69 -5.10 -8.14
N ARG A 122 -19.25 -4.58 -7.04
CA ARG A 122 -20.70 -4.47 -6.88
C ARG A 122 -21.31 -3.48 -7.89
N ALA A 123 -20.65 -2.35 -8.13
CA ALA A 123 -21.09 -1.38 -9.13
C ALA A 123 -21.06 -1.98 -10.55
N VAL A 124 -20.04 -2.78 -10.90
CA VAL A 124 -20.02 -3.51 -12.16
C VAL A 124 -21.14 -4.55 -12.20
N GLU A 125 -21.27 -5.36 -11.15
CA GLU A 125 -22.24 -6.45 -11.01
C GLU A 125 -23.68 -5.96 -11.23
N THR A 126 -24.02 -4.85 -10.58
CA THR A 126 -25.36 -4.22 -10.60
C THR A 126 -25.51 -3.11 -11.63
N SER A 127 -24.47 -2.88 -12.46
CA SER A 127 -24.42 -1.74 -13.38
C SER A 127 -24.82 -0.43 -12.67
N GLY A 128 -24.15 -0.10 -11.57
CA GLY A 128 -24.27 1.17 -10.85
C GLY A 128 -25.51 1.36 -9.96
N HIS A 129 -26.40 0.36 -9.84
CA HIS A 129 -27.65 0.53 -9.08
C HIS A 129 -27.46 0.46 -7.56
N GLU A 130 -26.47 -0.30 -7.09
CA GLU A 130 -26.17 -0.45 -5.67
C GLU A 130 -24.87 0.25 -5.26
N ARG A 131 -24.84 0.72 -4.02
CA ARG A 131 -23.75 1.52 -3.47
C ARG A 131 -22.82 0.76 -2.55
N SER A 132 -23.34 -0.19 -1.79
CA SER A 132 -22.58 -0.85 -0.73
C SER A 132 -21.93 -2.14 -1.23
N PRO A 133 -20.65 -2.38 -0.95
CA PRO A 133 -20.01 -3.65 -1.28
C PRO A 133 -20.63 -4.79 -0.48
N ALA A 134 -20.63 -5.98 -1.06
CA ALA A 134 -21.01 -7.18 -0.33
C ALA A 134 -19.92 -7.51 0.69
N PHE A 135 -20.26 -7.42 1.99
CA PHE A 135 -19.32 -7.68 3.09
C PHE A 135 -18.53 -9.01 2.93
N PRO A 136 -19.14 -10.14 2.53
CA PRO A 136 -18.40 -11.38 2.29
C PRO A 136 -17.28 -11.26 1.24
N ARG A 137 -17.49 -10.45 0.20
CA ARG A 137 -16.49 -10.23 -0.86
C ARG A 137 -15.31 -9.41 -0.34
N VAL A 138 -15.56 -8.45 0.55
CA VAL A 138 -14.49 -7.70 1.23
C VAL A 138 -13.61 -8.66 2.03
N VAL A 139 -14.24 -9.51 2.87
CA VAL A 139 -13.53 -10.50 3.68
C VAL A 139 -12.76 -11.49 2.81
N GLY A 140 -13.36 -11.94 1.70
CA GLY A 140 -12.73 -12.86 0.76
C GLY A 140 -11.50 -12.28 0.08
N ILE A 141 -11.59 -11.05 -0.44
CA ILE A 141 -10.45 -10.33 -1.02
C ILE A 141 -9.37 -10.12 0.04
N MET A 142 -9.74 -9.75 1.27
CA MET A 142 -8.78 -9.59 2.38
C MET A 142 -8.05 -10.88 2.73
N ALA A 143 -8.77 -12.00 2.79
CA ALA A 143 -8.17 -13.31 3.04
C ALA A 143 -7.20 -13.70 1.92
N SER A 144 -7.59 -13.49 0.66
CA SER A 144 -6.70 -13.68 -0.50
C SER A 144 -5.54 -12.70 -0.54
N ALA A 145 -5.72 -11.46 -0.07
CA ALA A 145 -4.66 -10.48 0.03
C ALA A 145 -3.66 -10.89 1.12
N GLY A 146 -4.12 -11.24 2.32
CA GLY A 146 -3.27 -11.82 3.37
C GLY A 146 -2.49 -13.03 2.85
N ALA A 147 -3.15 -13.91 2.10
CA ALA A 147 -2.51 -15.04 1.43
C ALA A 147 -1.44 -14.64 0.41
N CYS A 148 -1.71 -13.66 -0.45
CA CYS A 148 -0.74 -13.20 -1.43
C CYS A 148 0.41 -12.42 -0.77
N ALA A 149 0.17 -11.77 0.38
CA ALA A 149 1.17 -10.99 1.11
C ALA A 149 2.12 -11.94 1.83
N THR A 150 1.59 -13.08 2.29
CA THR A 150 2.43 -14.19 2.69
C THR A 150 3.19 -14.82 1.54
N ILE A 151 3.07 -14.39 0.27
CA ILE A 151 3.81 -14.97 -0.86
C ILE A 151 4.84 -14.05 -1.52
N ALA A 152 4.62 -12.74 -1.55
CA ALA A 152 5.71 -11.83 -1.88
C ALA A 152 6.72 -11.79 -0.72
N THR A 153 8.02 -12.02 -0.90
CA THR A 153 9.06 -11.68 0.09
C THR A 153 10.31 -11.16 -0.59
N TRP A 154 10.73 -9.96 -0.21
CA TRP A 154 12.12 -9.58 0.05
C TRP A 154 12.19 -8.22 0.75
N SER A 155 13.40 -7.81 1.13
CA SER A 155 13.81 -6.53 1.75
C SER A 155 13.49 -5.25 0.94
N TYR A 156 12.62 -5.36 -0.07
CA TYR A 156 12.10 -4.28 -0.90
C TYR A 156 10.58 -4.38 -1.12
N GLN A 157 9.85 -5.17 -0.31
CA GLN A 157 8.42 -5.43 -0.49
C GLN A 157 7.59 -4.14 -0.67
N PRO A 158 6.67 -4.07 -1.65
CA PRO A 158 5.78 -2.92 -1.82
C PRO A 158 4.87 -2.66 -0.59
N LEU A 159 4.56 -3.71 0.17
CA LEU A 159 3.81 -3.65 1.43
C LEU A 159 4.67 -3.20 2.63
N ALA A 160 5.99 -3.08 2.44
CA ALA A 160 6.96 -2.67 3.44
C ALA A 160 7.68 -1.36 3.11
N PHE A 161 7.56 -0.80 1.89
CA PHE A 161 8.22 0.47 1.53
C PHE A 161 7.27 1.67 1.42
N PHE A 162 6.05 1.47 0.88
CA PHE A 162 5.02 2.52 0.77
C PHE A 162 3.58 1.95 0.81
N PRO A 163 3.23 1.13 1.81
CA PRO A 163 1.98 0.38 1.83
C PRO A 163 0.76 1.29 1.89
N VAL A 164 0.71 2.25 2.82
CA VAL A 164 -0.52 3.04 2.99
C VAL A 164 -0.77 3.92 1.77
N GLN A 165 0.23 4.64 1.28
CA GLN A 165 0.09 5.45 0.06
C GLN A 165 -0.26 4.60 -1.16
N GLY A 166 0.39 3.45 -1.35
CA GLY A 166 0.09 2.53 -2.45
C GLY A 166 -1.34 1.96 -2.38
N LEU A 167 -1.75 1.48 -1.21
CA LEU A 167 -3.09 0.91 -0.96
C LEU A 167 -4.17 1.98 -1.11
N MET A 168 -3.97 3.16 -0.54
CA MET A 168 -4.88 4.29 -0.67
C MET A 168 -4.96 4.78 -2.11
N SER A 169 -3.86 4.71 -2.87
CA SER A 169 -3.88 5.05 -4.29
C SER A 169 -4.81 4.14 -5.08
N LEU A 170 -4.70 2.81 -4.88
CA LEU A 170 -5.62 1.87 -5.52
C LEU A 170 -7.06 2.05 -5.03
N ALA A 171 -7.25 2.32 -3.74
CA ALA A 171 -8.57 2.61 -3.18
C ALA A 171 -9.22 3.81 -3.89
N ILE A 172 -8.49 4.91 -4.08
CA ILE A 172 -8.93 6.10 -4.84
C ILE A 172 -9.27 5.72 -6.29
N VAL A 173 -8.43 4.95 -6.96
CA VAL A 173 -8.65 4.50 -8.35
C VAL A 173 -9.94 3.68 -8.47
N CYS A 174 -10.14 2.69 -7.60
CA CYS A 174 -11.35 1.86 -7.58
C CYS A 174 -12.60 2.67 -7.20
N PHE A 175 -12.46 3.60 -6.25
CA PHE A 175 -13.56 4.47 -5.82
C PHE A 175 -13.97 5.44 -6.95
N ALA A 176 -13.02 6.02 -7.66
CA ALA A 176 -13.27 6.86 -8.84
C ALA A 176 -14.05 6.11 -9.92
N ALA A 177 -13.64 4.87 -10.23
CA ALA A 177 -14.34 4.01 -11.18
C ALA A 177 -15.76 3.66 -10.70
N THR A 178 -15.92 3.34 -9.42
CA THR A 178 -17.22 3.03 -8.79
C THR A 178 -18.19 4.21 -8.91
N VAL A 179 -17.76 5.40 -8.48
CA VAL A 179 -18.59 6.62 -8.52
C VAL A 179 -18.95 6.98 -9.96
N SER A 180 -18.00 6.85 -10.89
CA SER A 180 -18.25 7.15 -12.31
C SER A 180 -19.25 6.18 -12.95
N ILE A 181 -19.17 4.88 -12.64
CA ILE A 181 -20.18 3.89 -13.08
C ILE A 181 -21.56 4.26 -12.52
N GLN A 182 -21.65 4.56 -11.22
CA GLN A 182 -22.91 4.92 -10.58
C GLN A 182 -23.48 6.21 -11.18
N LEU A 183 -22.63 7.21 -11.47
CA LEU A 183 -23.04 8.48 -12.07
C LEU A 183 -23.64 8.29 -13.46
N GLY A 184 -23.08 7.37 -14.25
CA GLY A 184 -23.61 7.03 -15.57
C GLY A 184 -24.97 6.34 -15.54
N CYS A 185 -25.44 5.88 -14.38
CA CYS A 185 -26.77 5.30 -14.17
C CYS A 185 -27.72 6.25 -13.44
N ARG A 186 -27.19 7.05 -12.50
CA ARG A 186 -27.94 8.01 -11.70
C ARG A 186 -27.16 9.32 -11.63
N SER A 187 -27.64 10.33 -12.33
CA SER A 187 -27.04 11.66 -12.29
C SER A 187 -27.65 12.48 -11.15
N THR A 188 -26.89 12.68 -10.07
CA THR A 188 -27.25 13.61 -9.00
C THR A 188 -26.15 14.64 -8.84
N ARG A 189 -26.51 15.87 -8.43
CA ARG A 189 -25.54 16.94 -8.18
C ARG A 189 -24.46 16.52 -7.18
N GLY A 190 -24.85 15.80 -6.13
CA GLY A 190 -23.93 15.25 -5.14
C GLY A 190 -22.89 14.30 -5.75
N MET A 191 -23.32 13.36 -6.60
CA MET A 191 -22.40 12.41 -7.25
C MET A 191 -21.47 13.09 -8.27
N LEU A 192 -21.95 14.12 -8.96
CA LEU A 192 -21.12 14.93 -9.85
C LEU A 192 -20.03 15.66 -9.05
N ALA A 193 -20.40 16.31 -7.94
CA ALA A 193 -19.45 16.95 -7.04
C ALA A 193 -18.44 15.94 -6.44
N THR A 194 -18.89 14.75 -6.05
CA THR A 194 -18.02 13.67 -5.58
C THR A 194 -17.05 13.22 -6.67
N ALA A 195 -17.50 13.01 -7.91
CA ALA A 195 -16.64 12.61 -9.02
C ALA A 195 -15.55 13.67 -9.30
N VAL A 196 -15.92 14.96 -9.35
CA VAL A 196 -14.98 16.08 -9.50
C VAL A 196 -13.98 16.10 -8.35
N GLY A 197 -14.46 15.99 -7.10
CA GLY A 197 -13.63 15.99 -5.90
C GLY A 197 -12.63 14.84 -5.87
N ILE A 198 -13.04 13.62 -6.27
CA ILE A 198 -12.12 12.48 -6.38
C ILE A 198 -11.07 12.71 -7.48
N GLY A 199 -11.45 13.36 -8.58
CA GLY A 199 -10.49 13.78 -9.62
C GLY A 199 -9.40 14.70 -9.09
N ILE A 200 -9.79 15.73 -8.33
CA ILE A 200 -8.88 16.66 -7.65
C ILE A 200 -7.96 15.91 -6.68
N VAL A 201 -8.54 15.02 -5.87
CA VAL A 201 -7.78 14.20 -4.90
C VAL A 201 -6.76 13.32 -5.60
N ALA A 202 -7.16 12.60 -6.66
CA ALA A 202 -6.24 11.76 -7.43
C ALA A 202 -5.08 12.60 -8.01
N ALA A 203 -5.35 13.75 -8.61
CA ALA A 203 -4.30 14.63 -9.14
C ALA A 203 -3.29 15.12 -8.07
N CYS A 204 -3.71 15.24 -6.81
CA CYS A 204 -2.88 15.74 -5.70
C CYS A 204 -2.25 14.65 -4.81
N PHE A 205 -2.72 13.41 -4.89
CA PHE A 205 -2.40 12.37 -3.91
C PHE A 205 -1.08 11.67 -4.24
N TYR A 206 -1.06 10.83 -5.27
CA TYR A 206 0.10 10.00 -5.58
C TYR A 206 0.10 9.65 -7.05
N ASP A 207 1.28 9.47 -7.64
CA ASP A 207 1.41 9.18 -9.07
C ASP A 207 0.73 7.89 -9.50
N LEU A 208 0.67 6.88 -8.62
CA LEU A 208 -0.11 5.66 -8.85
C LEU A 208 -1.60 5.95 -9.11
N THR A 209 -2.16 7.00 -8.53
CA THR A 209 -3.56 7.36 -8.78
C THR A 209 -3.79 7.88 -10.18
N TYR A 210 -2.77 8.29 -10.94
CA TYR A 210 -2.94 8.75 -12.32
C TYR A 210 -3.44 7.63 -13.25
N ALA A 211 -3.26 6.36 -12.85
CA ALA A 211 -3.89 5.23 -13.52
C ALA A 211 -5.43 5.32 -13.57
N SER A 212 -6.05 6.08 -12.66
CA SER A 212 -7.50 6.37 -12.68
C SER A 212 -7.99 6.97 -13.99
N VAL A 213 -7.14 7.73 -14.71
CA VAL A 213 -7.47 8.33 -16.01
C VAL A 213 -7.78 7.26 -17.07
N LEU A 214 -7.14 6.08 -16.96
CA LEU A 214 -7.38 4.95 -17.85
C LEU A 214 -8.42 3.98 -17.27
N VAL A 215 -8.38 3.76 -15.96
CA VAL A 215 -9.26 2.84 -15.24
C VAL A 215 -10.72 3.28 -15.27
N VAL A 216 -11.02 4.57 -15.10
CA VAL A 216 -12.41 5.07 -15.11
C VAL A 216 -13.09 4.79 -16.45
N PRO A 217 -12.50 5.17 -17.61
CA PRO A 217 -13.04 4.78 -18.92
C PRO A 217 -13.09 3.27 -19.13
N ALA A 218 -12.05 2.53 -18.75
CA ALA A 218 -12.01 1.08 -18.92
C ALA A 218 -13.15 0.38 -18.18
N ALA A 219 -13.42 0.78 -16.94
CA ALA A 219 -14.50 0.24 -16.13
C ALA A 219 -15.88 0.54 -16.74
N ILE A 220 -16.10 1.77 -17.23
CA ILE A 220 -17.34 2.13 -17.95
C ILE A 220 -17.49 1.33 -19.25
N GLY A 221 -16.40 1.19 -20.02
CA GLY A 221 -16.37 0.38 -21.24
C GLY A 221 -16.70 -1.08 -20.99
N GLY A 222 -16.14 -1.67 -19.92
CA GLY A 222 -16.42 -3.04 -19.50
C GLY A 222 -17.87 -3.25 -19.08
N VAL A 223 -18.46 -2.31 -18.34
CA VAL A 223 -19.89 -2.36 -17.99
C VAL A 223 -20.77 -2.23 -19.24
N ARG A 224 -20.45 -1.31 -20.16
CA ARG A 224 -21.19 -1.15 -21.44
C ARG A 224 -21.10 -2.40 -22.32
N PHE A 225 -19.93 -3.02 -22.42
CA PHE A 225 -19.74 -4.25 -23.18
C PHE A 225 -20.60 -5.39 -22.62
N ARG A 226 -20.65 -5.51 -21.30
CA ARG A 226 -21.51 -6.49 -20.62
C ARG A 226 -23.00 -6.16 -20.79
N SER A 227 -23.41 -4.90 -20.66
CA SER A 227 -24.82 -4.50 -20.72
C SER A 227 -25.42 -4.66 -22.12
N ARG A 228 -24.62 -4.43 -23.18
CA ARG A 228 -25.00 -4.71 -24.58
C ARG A 228 -25.34 -6.19 -24.83
N ARG A 229 -24.68 -7.10 -24.13
CA ARG A 229 -24.97 -8.55 -24.24
C ARG A 229 -26.20 -8.98 -23.46
N LEU A 230 -26.76 -8.10 -22.62
CA LEU A 230 -27.84 -8.41 -21.68
C LEU A 230 -29.11 -7.57 -21.94
N ASP A 231 -29.17 -6.83 -23.06
CA ASP A 231 -30.26 -5.89 -23.42
C ASP A 231 -30.68 -4.97 -22.26
N ARG A 232 -29.71 -4.53 -21.44
CA ARG A 232 -29.93 -3.62 -20.31
C ARG A 232 -29.38 -2.23 -20.60
N MET A 233 -30.00 -1.23 -19.96
CA MET A 233 -29.66 0.19 -20.06
C MET A 233 -28.14 0.44 -20.06
N GLN A 234 -27.71 1.38 -20.90
CA GLN A 234 -26.30 1.66 -21.15
C GLN A 234 -25.77 2.80 -20.26
N VAL A 235 -24.72 2.53 -19.48
CA VAL A 235 -23.94 3.55 -18.74
C VAL A 235 -23.31 4.53 -19.72
N SER A 236 -23.54 5.84 -19.60
CA SER A 236 -22.99 6.83 -20.56
C SER A 236 -21.49 7.08 -20.38
N TRP A 237 -20.75 7.21 -21.50
CA TRP A 237 -19.34 7.66 -21.49
C TRP A 237 -19.17 9.07 -20.89
N ARG A 238 -20.22 9.89 -20.91
CA ARG A 238 -20.21 11.23 -20.29
C ARG A 238 -19.98 11.16 -18.78
N ALA A 239 -20.21 10.01 -18.14
CA ALA A 239 -19.95 9.81 -16.73
C ALA A 239 -18.47 9.89 -16.35
N CYS A 240 -17.55 9.72 -17.31
CA CYS A 240 -16.12 9.98 -17.09
C CYS A 240 -15.82 11.47 -16.92
N LEU A 241 -16.60 12.35 -17.54
CA LEU A 241 -16.24 13.77 -17.71
C LEU A 241 -16.04 14.48 -16.36
N PRO A 242 -16.92 14.36 -15.35
CA PRO A 242 -16.73 15.10 -14.10
C PRO A 242 -15.45 14.71 -13.36
N PHE A 243 -15.14 13.41 -13.31
CA PHE A 243 -13.88 12.92 -12.76
C PHE A 243 -12.67 13.47 -13.52
N LEU A 244 -12.67 13.35 -14.85
CA LEU A 244 -11.58 13.82 -15.71
C LEU A 244 -11.41 15.34 -15.62
N THR A 245 -12.50 16.10 -15.53
CA THR A 245 -12.46 17.55 -15.33
C THR A 245 -11.79 17.89 -14.02
N GLY A 246 -12.20 17.28 -12.90
CA GLY A 246 -11.57 17.50 -11.60
C GLY A 246 -10.08 17.15 -11.60
N PHE A 247 -9.71 16.05 -12.25
CA PHE A 247 -8.32 15.62 -12.39
C PHE A 247 -7.50 16.61 -13.22
N LEU A 248 -7.96 16.98 -14.42
CA LEU A 248 -7.21 17.82 -15.35
C LEU A 248 -7.04 19.26 -14.86
N VAL A 249 -8.04 19.82 -14.19
CA VAL A 249 -7.98 21.19 -13.62
C VAL A 249 -6.83 21.35 -12.62
N VAL A 250 -6.39 20.26 -11.98
CA VAL A 250 -5.29 20.26 -11.01
C VAL A 250 -4.01 19.73 -11.62
N PHE A 251 -4.08 18.59 -12.31
CA PHE A 251 -2.93 17.89 -12.87
C PHE A 251 -2.20 18.77 -13.90
N VAL A 252 -2.93 19.41 -14.83
CA VAL A 252 -2.31 20.18 -15.91
C VAL A 252 -1.52 21.38 -15.35
N PRO A 253 -2.07 22.25 -14.48
CA PRO A 253 -1.29 23.33 -13.88
C PRO A 253 -0.05 22.85 -13.12
N ILE A 254 -0.16 21.80 -12.30
CA ILE A 254 0.98 21.25 -11.54
C ILE A 254 2.07 20.79 -12.50
N ARG A 255 1.72 20.07 -13.57
CA ARG A 255 2.71 19.60 -14.56
C ARG A 255 3.36 20.72 -15.36
N LEU A 256 2.62 21.78 -15.68
CA LEU A 256 3.21 22.97 -16.31
C LEU A 256 4.20 23.69 -15.38
N LEU A 257 3.90 23.78 -14.08
CA LEU A 257 4.82 24.35 -13.09
C LEU A 257 6.09 23.52 -12.95
N VAL A 258 5.95 22.19 -12.86
CA VAL A 258 7.08 21.25 -12.82
C VAL A 258 7.94 21.39 -14.08
N GLN A 259 7.33 21.37 -15.27
CA GLN A 259 8.07 21.53 -16.53
C GLN A 259 8.84 22.84 -16.59
N ARG A 260 8.23 23.96 -16.18
CA ARG A 260 8.92 25.26 -16.15
C ARG A 260 10.11 25.25 -15.20
N SER A 261 9.99 24.59 -14.06
CA SER A 261 11.07 24.50 -13.07
C SER A 261 12.20 23.61 -13.60
N CYS A 262 11.88 22.44 -14.15
CA CYS A 262 12.86 21.53 -14.75
C CYS A 262 13.54 22.09 -16.02
N ASN A 263 12.98 23.12 -16.67
CA ASN A 263 13.64 23.79 -17.80
C ASN A 263 14.72 24.78 -17.34
N VAL A 264 14.67 25.24 -16.09
CA VAL A 264 15.62 26.22 -15.53
C VAL A 264 16.76 25.51 -14.80
N GLN A 265 16.54 24.30 -14.31
CA GLN A 265 17.50 23.51 -13.55
C GLN A 265 17.30 22.01 -13.78
N GLU A 266 18.33 21.20 -13.58
CA GLU A 266 18.20 19.73 -13.65
C GLU A 266 17.23 19.23 -12.59
N CYS A 267 16.25 18.43 -13.02
CA CYS A 267 15.30 17.80 -12.13
C CYS A 267 15.83 16.48 -11.60
N TYR A 268 15.27 16.02 -10.49
CA TYR A 268 15.63 14.72 -9.92
C TYR A 268 15.44 13.60 -10.97
N ALA A 269 16.47 12.79 -11.20
CA ALA A 269 16.49 11.73 -12.21
C ALA A 269 15.33 10.71 -12.10
N GLY A 270 14.75 10.54 -10.90
CA GLY A 270 13.56 9.69 -10.72
C GLY A 270 12.25 10.32 -11.23
N SER A 271 12.24 11.64 -11.44
CA SER A 271 11.13 12.41 -12.02
C SER A 271 11.30 12.61 -13.53
N GLU A 272 12.47 12.31 -14.09
CA GLU A 272 12.73 12.36 -15.53
C GLU A 272 12.11 11.15 -16.23
N ALA A 273 11.33 11.43 -17.29
CA ALA A 273 10.70 10.40 -18.10
C ALA A 273 11.35 10.38 -19.49
N ALA A 274 11.87 9.22 -19.89
CA ALA A 274 12.44 9.02 -21.21
C ALA A 274 11.92 7.73 -21.84
N LEU A 275 11.62 7.75 -23.14
CA LEU A 275 11.34 6.54 -23.90
C LEU A 275 12.65 6.09 -24.56
N THR A 276 13.29 5.07 -23.99
CA THR A 276 14.59 4.55 -24.45
C THR A 276 14.51 3.03 -24.66
N ALA A 277 15.60 2.43 -25.16
CA ALA A 277 15.72 0.97 -25.24
C ALA A 277 15.57 0.28 -23.86
N GLY A 278 15.88 0.98 -22.76
CA GLY A 278 15.72 0.49 -21.39
C GLY A 278 14.26 0.43 -20.90
N THR A 279 13.33 1.11 -21.56
CA THR A 279 11.92 1.17 -21.11
C THR A 279 11.22 -0.18 -21.18
N VAL A 280 11.43 -0.98 -22.24
CA VAL A 280 10.76 -2.29 -22.39
C VAL A 280 11.25 -3.30 -21.36
N PRO A 281 12.57 -3.49 -21.13
CA PRO A 281 13.06 -4.29 -20.03
C PRO A 281 12.57 -3.81 -18.66
N ALA A 282 12.59 -2.50 -18.40
CA ALA A 282 12.09 -1.95 -17.14
C ALA A 282 10.59 -2.27 -16.95
N PHE A 283 9.77 -2.09 -17.98
CA PHE A 283 8.34 -2.43 -17.95
C PHE A 283 8.10 -3.91 -17.66
N GLY A 284 8.84 -4.81 -18.32
CA GLY A 284 8.80 -6.24 -18.05
C GLY A 284 9.17 -6.55 -16.60
N ALA A 285 10.25 -5.95 -16.09
CA ALA A 285 10.66 -6.11 -14.70
C ALA A 285 9.60 -5.58 -13.72
N ARG A 286 8.96 -4.43 -14.00
CA ARG A 286 7.88 -3.87 -13.19
C ARG A 286 6.67 -4.81 -13.11
N LEU A 287 6.23 -5.37 -14.24
CA LEU A 287 5.14 -6.35 -14.27
C LEU A 287 5.54 -7.65 -13.54
N LEU A 288 6.77 -8.12 -13.70
CA LEU A 288 7.18 -9.35 -12.99
C LEU A 288 7.39 -9.11 -11.49
N SER A 289 7.69 -7.88 -11.06
CA SER A 289 7.92 -7.54 -9.65
C SER A 289 6.70 -7.71 -8.74
N ALA A 290 5.48 -7.78 -9.32
CA ALA A 290 4.27 -8.04 -8.54
C ALA A 290 3.84 -9.52 -8.58
N LEU A 291 4.44 -10.33 -9.47
CA LEU A 291 4.28 -11.77 -9.40
C LEU A 291 5.01 -12.27 -8.16
N PHE A 292 4.47 -13.34 -7.58
CA PHE A 292 5.12 -14.05 -6.50
C PHE A 292 6.60 -14.24 -6.85
N PRO A 293 7.55 -13.85 -5.98
CA PRO A 293 8.94 -14.10 -6.22
C PRO A 293 9.13 -15.60 -6.26
N THR A 294 9.12 -16.15 -7.47
CA THR A 294 9.67 -17.46 -7.74
C THR A 294 11.17 -17.30 -7.63
N TYR A 295 11.66 -17.33 -6.39
CA TYR A 295 13.09 -17.51 -6.14
C TYR A 295 13.50 -18.86 -6.70
N TRP A 296 14.13 -18.82 -7.87
CA TRP A 296 15.12 -19.80 -8.32
C TRP A 296 16.41 -19.72 -7.48
N SER A 297 16.44 -18.89 -6.42
CA SER A 297 17.46 -18.89 -5.38
C SER A 297 16.91 -19.31 -4.01
N LEU A 298 15.89 -20.17 -3.98
CA LEU A 298 15.60 -20.96 -2.78
C LEU A 298 16.87 -21.78 -2.49
N ASN A 299 17.72 -21.25 -1.63
CA ASN A 299 18.73 -22.03 -0.94
C ASN A 299 17.96 -22.91 0.06
N LEU A 300 17.23 -23.92 -0.45
CA LEU A 300 16.41 -24.87 0.32
C LEU A 300 17.23 -25.56 1.42
N SER A 301 18.55 -25.54 1.27
CA SER A 301 19.56 -25.96 2.24
C SER A 301 19.56 -25.16 3.55
N ASN A 302 19.02 -23.93 3.59
CA ASN A 302 18.99 -23.06 4.78
C ASN A 302 17.57 -22.88 5.36
N LEU A 303 16.66 -23.82 5.13
CA LEU A 303 15.30 -23.74 5.64
C LEU A 303 15.24 -24.20 7.12
N ASP A 304 15.43 -23.28 8.07
CA ASP A 304 15.29 -23.58 9.50
C ASP A 304 13.82 -23.56 9.92
N VAL A 305 13.17 -24.71 9.79
CA VAL A 305 11.78 -24.92 10.22
C VAL A 305 11.76 -25.26 11.71
N THR A 306 11.60 -24.24 12.55
CA THR A 306 11.29 -24.49 13.97
C THR A 306 9.86 -25.00 14.13
N PRO A 307 9.56 -25.84 15.13
CA PRO A 307 8.18 -26.25 15.44
C PRO A 307 7.24 -25.07 15.68
N GLY A 308 7.74 -23.97 16.26
CA GLY A 308 6.97 -22.75 16.52
C GLY A 308 6.58 -22.00 15.24
N SER A 309 7.52 -21.82 14.30
CA SER A 309 7.22 -21.17 13.01
C SER A 309 6.26 -22.01 12.16
N ALA A 310 6.45 -23.34 12.13
CA ALA A 310 5.56 -24.25 11.43
C ALA A 310 4.12 -24.26 12.00
N ALA A 311 3.98 -24.23 13.33
CA ALA A 311 2.69 -24.15 13.99
C ALA A 311 1.98 -22.82 13.67
N LEU A 312 2.70 -21.70 13.71
CA LEU A 312 2.16 -20.39 13.39
C LEU A 312 1.75 -20.29 11.92
N ALA A 313 2.56 -20.84 11.01
CA ALA A 313 2.24 -20.95 9.59
C ALA A 313 0.94 -21.72 9.35
N GLY A 314 0.78 -22.86 10.04
CA GLY A 314 -0.45 -23.65 10.03
C GLY A 314 -1.66 -22.86 10.53
N ILE A 315 -1.52 -22.15 11.65
CA ILE A 315 -2.59 -21.32 12.23
C ILE A 315 -3.03 -20.22 11.24
N VAL A 316 -2.08 -19.53 10.61
CA VAL A 316 -2.36 -18.47 9.63
C VAL A 316 -3.08 -19.04 8.41
N GLY A 317 -2.56 -20.11 7.81
CA GLY A 317 -3.19 -20.73 6.64
C GLY A 317 -4.59 -21.24 6.94
N VAL A 318 -4.78 -21.94 8.07
CA VAL A 318 -6.10 -22.42 8.50
C VAL A 318 -7.04 -21.26 8.75
N GLY A 319 -6.56 -20.18 9.38
CA GLY A 319 -7.34 -18.95 9.58
C GLY A 319 -7.85 -18.36 8.26
N VAL A 320 -6.99 -18.26 7.24
CA VAL A 320 -7.36 -17.79 5.90
C VAL A 320 -8.38 -18.71 5.24
N GLY A 321 -8.17 -20.02 5.30
CA GLY A 321 -9.10 -21.02 4.77
C GLY A 321 -10.48 -20.95 5.43
N VAL A 322 -10.52 -20.81 6.76
CA VAL A 322 -11.76 -20.63 7.53
C VAL A 322 -12.44 -19.31 7.18
N ALA A 323 -11.71 -18.21 7.04
CA ALA A 323 -12.27 -16.91 6.65
C ALA A 323 -12.90 -16.97 5.25
N ALA A 324 -12.23 -17.59 4.28
CA ALA A 324 -12.77 -17.80 2.93
C ALA A 324 -14.02 -18.70 2.93
N TRP A 325 -14.00 -19.78 3.70
CA TRP A 325 -15.16 -20.67 3.88
C TRP A 325 -16.35 -19.96 4.51
N LEU A 326 -16.12 -19.19 5.58
CA LEU A 326 -17.15 -18.39 6.26
C LEU A 326 -17.71 -17.33 5.32
N ALA A 327 -16.88 -16.63 4.55
CA ALA A 327 -17.34 -15.64 3.59
C ALA A 327 -18.34 -16.25 2.59
N ILE A 328 -18.08 -17.44 2.08
CA ILE A 328 -18.97 -18.12 1.14
C ILE A 328 -20.25 -18.61 1.82
N ARG A 329 -20.16 -19.20 3.02
CA ARG A 329 -21.32 -19.66 3.80
C ARG A 329 -22.29 -18.53 4.16
N LEU A 330 -21.79 -17.31 4.21
CA LEU A 330 -22.53 -16.12 4.63
C LEU A 330 -22.96 -15.22 3.47
N ALA A 331 -22.56 -15.56 2.25
CA ALA A 331 -23.11 -14.92 1.07
C ALA A 331 -24.63 -15.19 1.01
N PRO A 332 -25.48 -14.15 0.92
CA PRO A 332 -26.92 -14.35 0.90
C PRO A 332 -27.31 -15.26 -0.27
N SER A 333 -28.06 -16.33 0.03
CA SER A 333 -28.53 -17.34 -0.94
C SER A 333 -29.46 -16.80 -2.04
N GLY A 334 -29.81 -15.51 -1.98
CA GLY A 334 -30.86 -14.89 -2.79
C GLY A 334 -30.40 -13.77 -3.73
N VAL A 335 -29.11 -13.49 -3.88
CA VAL A 335 -28.66 -12.51 -4.89
C VAL A 335 -28.68 -13.18 -6.26
N SER A 336 -29.86 -13.18 -6.87
CA SER A 336 -30.08 -13.52 -8.27
C SER A 336 -29.33 -12.52 -9.16
N VAL A 337 -28.05 -12.75 -9.41
CA VAL A 337 -27.32 -11.99 -10.43
C VAL A 337 -26.63 -12.96 -11.38
N GLN A 338 -27.13 -12.93 -12.61
CA GLN A 338 -26.57 -13.53 -13.81
C GLN A 338 -25.03 -13.46 -13.82
N ARG A 339 -24.39 -14.64 -13.91
CA ARG A 339 -22.97 -14.86 -14.29
C ARG A 339 -21.96 -13.94 -13.56
N PRO A 340 -21.66 -14.18 -12.27
CA PRO A 340 -20.62 -13.47 -11.50
C PRO A 340 -19.25 -13.43 -12.21
N GLY A 341 -18.96 -14.43 -13.05
CA GLY A 341 -17.74 -14.50 -13.85
C GLY A 341 -17.52 -13.29 -14.75
N GLN A 342 -18.57 -12.70 -15.33
CA GLN A 342 -18.42 -11.54 -16.22
C GLN A 342 -18.08 -10.25 -15.46
N ALA A 343 -18.65 -10.06 -14.27
CA ALA A 343 -18.31 -8.91 -13.42
C ALA A 343 -16.85 -9.03 -12.93
N ALA A 344 -16.45 -10.24 -12.51
CA ALA A 344 -15.06 -10.52 -12.14
C ALA A 344 -14.08 -10.21 -13.27
N ILE A 345 -14.38 -10.61 -14.52
CA ILE A 345 -13.54 -10.31 -15.70
C ILE A 345 -13.36 -8.79 -15.89
N VAL A 346 -14.44 -8.01 -15.77
CA VAL A 346 -14.36 -6.55 -15.90
C VAL A 346 -13.52 -5.94 -14.77
N VAL A 347 -13.70 -6.39 -13.53
CA VAL A 347 -12.90 -5.91 -12.38
C VAL A 347 -11.43 -6.28 -12.54
N LEU A 348 -11.12 -7.52 -12.88
CA LEU A 348 -9.76 -7.98 -13.12
C LEU A 348 -9.11 -7.26 -14.30
N GLY A 349 -9.84 -7.06 -15.39
CA GLY A 349 -9.37 -6.25 -16.52
C GLY A 349 -9.09 -4.80 -16.13
N THR A 350 -9.94 -4.21 -15.27
CA THR A 350 -9.74 -2.86 -14.73
C THR A 350 -8.49 -2.78 -13.86
N LEU A 351 -8.28 -3.75 -12.96
CA LEU A 351 -7.08 -3.83 -12.12
C LEU A 351 -5.82 -4.10 -12.93
N ALA A 352 -5.90 -4.93 -13.98
CA ALA A 352 -4.79 -5.16 -14.90
C ALA A 352 -4.39 -3.90 -15.66
N ILE A 353 -5.37 -3.09 -16.10
CA ILE A 353 -5.10 -1.77 -16.71
C ILE A 353 -4.44 -0.83 -15.71
N ALA A 354 -4.92 -0.80 -14.46
CA ALA A 354 -4.30 0.00 -13.41
C ALA A 354 -2.83 -0.38 -13.22
N TRP A 355 -2.57 -1.69 -13.08
CA TRP A 355 -1.24 -2.24 -12.88
C TRP A 355 -0.30 -1.94 -14.06
N SER A 356 -0.74 -2.20 -15.29
CA SER A 356 0.04 -1.91 -16.50
C SER A 356 0.31 -0.42 -16.67
N ALA A 357 -0.66 0.45 -16.34
CA ALA A 357 -0.46 1.90 -16.40
C ALA A 357 0.60 2.37 -15.41
N THR A 358 0.56 1.89 -14.17
CA THR A 358 1.55 2.26 -13.15
C THR A 358 2.92 1.66 -13.41
N ALA A 359 2.98 0.44 -13.93
CA ALA A 359 4.21 -0.19 -14.39
C ALA A 359 4.82 0.59 -15.57
N GLY A 360 3.99 1.03 -16.52
CA GLY A 360 4.40 1.86 -17.66
C GLY A 360 4.95 3.22 -17.21
N MET A 361 4.25 3.92 -16.32
CA MET A 361 4.74 5.18 -15.75
C MET A 361 6.08 5.01 -15.03
N SER A 362 6.24 3.94 -14.25
CA SER A 362 7.48 3.65 -13.53
C SER A 362 8.61 3.28 -14.50
N ALA A 363 8.32 2.51 -15.55
CA ALA A 363 9.30 2.11 -16.56
C ALA A 363 9.81 3.27 -17.43
N LEU A 364 9.05 4.38 -17.51
CA LEU A 364 9.50 5.60 -18.17
C LEU A 364 10.53 6.39 -17.34
N SER A 365 10.62 6.14 -16.02
CA SER A 365 11.59 6.81 -15.16
C SER A 365 13.02 6.46 -15.54
N VAL A 366 13.87 7.46 -15.79
CA VAL A 366 15.28 7.27 -16.17
C VAL A 366 16.04 6.48 -15.09
N SER A 367 15.80 6.78 -13.81
CA SER A 367 16.43 6.03 -12.71
C SER A 367 16.04 4.55 -12.70
N GLN A 368 14.78 4.23 -13.02
CA GLN A 368 14.32 2.83 -13.11
C GLN A 368 14.90 2.11 -14.33
N GLN A 369 15.15 2.82 -15.44
CA GLN A 369 15.80 2.25 -16.62
C GLN A 369 17.28 1.91 -16.35
N GLN A 370 17.98 2.72 -15.55
CA GLN A 370 19.38 2.49 -15.16
C GLN A 370 19.57 1.26 -14.27
N ILE A 371 18.54 0.86 -13.51
CA ILE A 371 18.53 -0.39 -12.74
C ILE A 371 18.53 -1.61 -13.68
N GLY A 372 18.06 -1.47 -14.92
CA GLY A 372 17.96 -2.55 -15.91
C GLY A 372 16.84 -3.55 -15.59
N PHE A 373 16.91 -4.76 -16.17
CA PHE A 373 15.96 -5.83 -15.85
C PHE A 373 16.29 -6.44 -14.49
N GLN A 374 15.77 -5.84 -13.42
CA GLN A 374 15.83 -6.40 -12.07
C GLN A 374 14.41 -6.65 -11.55
N PRO A 375 13.82 -7.82 -11.84
CA PRO A 375 12.52 -8.20 -11.28
C PRO A 375 12.55 -8.27 -9.74
N LEU A 376 13.76 -8.34 -9.16
CA LEU A 376 14.05 -8.35 -7.72
C LEU A 376 14.11 -6.96 -7.08
N ALA A 377 13.92 -5.88 -7.84
CA ALA A 377 13.78 -4.53 -7.31
C ALA A 377 12.29 -4.11 -7.32
N PRO A 378 11.48 -4.57 -6.35
CA PRO A 378 10.11 -4.12 -6.22
C PRO A 378 10.06 -2.60 -6.06
N TRP A 379 9.01 -2.03 -6.62
CA TRP A 379 8.71 -0.61 -6.52
C TRP A 379 7.22 -0.49 -6.17
N ARG A 380 6.81 0.71 -5.77
CA ARG A 380 5.48 1.02 -5.24
C ARG A 380 4.30 0.57 -6.09
N ASP A 381 4.44 0.49 -7.41
CA ASP A 381 3.42 0.01 -8.36
C ASP A 381 3.15 -1.49 -8.28
N GLY A 382 4.07 -2.27 -7.70
CA GLY A 382 3.88 -3.71 -7.45
C GLY A 382 2.68 -4.00 -6.53
N ILE A 383 2.27 -3.03 -5.71
CA ILE A 383 1.11 -3.18 -4.81
C ILE A 383 -0.20 -3.39 -5.56
N ILE A 384 -0.32 -2.82 -6.78
CA ILE A 384 -1.51 -2.95 -7.61
C ILE A 384 -1.56 -4.34 -8.24
N GLY A 385 -0.42 -4.85 -8.72
CA GLY A 385 -0.32 -6.23 -9.22
C GLY A 385 -0.60 -7.27 -8.13
N TYR A 386 -0.11 -7.02 -6.92
CA TYR A 386 -0.42 -7.82 -5.74
C TYR A 386 -1.95 -7.89 -5.47
N LEU A 387 -2.64 -6.75 -5.45
CA LEU A 387 -4.09 -6.71 -5.24
C LEU A 387 -4.90 -7.26 -6.42
N PHE A 388 -4.35 -7.18 -7.64
CA PHE A 388 -4.90 -7.87 -8.82
C PHE A 388 -4.87 -9.38 -8.61
N LEU A 389 -3.75 -9.96 -8.19
CA LEU A 389 -3.63 -11.40 -7.91
C LEU A 389 -4.56 -11.84 -6.78
N ALA A 390 -4.60 -11.11 -5.66
CA ALA A 390 -5.51 -11.39 -4.55
C ALA A 390 -6.98 -11.38 -4.98
N THR A 391 -7.36 -10.40 -5.79
CA THR A 391 -8.73 -10.30 -6.35
C THR A 391 -9.01 -11.48 -7.29
N GLY A 392 -8.03 -11.92 -8.07
CA GLY A 392 -8.12 -13.08 -8.96
C GLY A 392 -8.31 -14.39 -8.21
N CYS A 393 -7.55 -14.60 -7.13
CA CYS A 393 -7.70 -15.74 -6.23
C CYS A 393 -9.11 -15.78 -5.62
N TRP A 394 -9.61 -14.65 -5.12
CA TRP A 394 -10.97 -14.59 -4.60
C TRP A 394 -12.01 -14.84 -5.70
N ALA A 395 -11.83 -14.27 -6.90
CA ALA A 395 -12.73 -14.52 -8.03
C ALA A 395 -12.82 -16.01 -8.37
N PHE A 396 -11.70 -16.71 -8.37
CA PHE A 396 -11.65 -18.16 -8.61
C PHE A 396 -12.38 -18.94 -7.50
N VAL A 397 -12.14 -18.59 -6.23
CA VAL A 397 -12.82 -19.20 -5.08
C VAL A 397 -14.34 -18.95 -5.12
N GLU A 398 -14.76 -17.72 -5.42
CA GLU A 398 -16.18 -17.36 -5.56
C GLU A 398 -16.83 -18.10 -6.74
N MET A 399 -16.14 -18.27 -7.88
CA MET A 399 -16.66 -19.01 -9.04
C MET A 399 -16.77 -20.52 -8.78
N THR A 400 -15.74 -21.13 -8.18
CA THR A 400 -15.73 -22.57 -7.87
C THR A 400 -16.75 -22.94 -6.80
N SER A 401 -16.99 -22.07 -5.81
CA SER A 401 -18.03 -22.29 -4.78
C SER A 401 -19.45 -22.37 -5.33
N ARG A 402 -19.70 -21.79 -6.49
CA ARG A 402 -21.02 -21.77 -7.15
C ARG A 402 -21.20 -22.93 -8.14
N HIS A 403 -20.13 -23.61 -8.54
CA HIS A 403 -20.24 -24.85 -9.31
C HIS A 403 -20.58 -25.98 -8.35
N ALA A 404 -21.63 -26.75 -8.64
CA ALA A 404 -22.29 -27.70 -7.74
C ALA A 404 -21.41 -28.87 -7.21
N ASN A 405 -20.11 -28.93 -7.54
CA ASN A 405 -19.21 -29.96 -7.04
C ASN A 405 -18.50 -29.50 -5.75
N PRO A 406 -18.91 -30.01 -4.57
CA PRO A 406 -18.29 -29.65 -3.29
C PRO A 406 -16.81 -30.02 -3.20
N ILE A 407 -16.32 -30.95 -4.03
CA ILE A 407 -14.92 -31.37 -4.07
C ILE A 407 -14.04 -30.23 -4.62
N HIS A 408 -14.47 -29.53 -5.68
CA HIS A 408 -13.68 -28.45 -6.27
C HIS A 408 -13.55 -27.26 -5.31
N PHE A 409 -14.64 -26.93 -4.59
CA PHE A 409 -14.60 -25.88 -3.59
C PHE A 409 -13.70 -26.24 -2.40
N ARG A 410 -13.80 -27.46 -1.87
CA ARG A 410 -12.91 -27.94 -0.81
C ARG A 410 -11.46 -27.97 -1.27
N GLY A 411 -11.21 -28.43 -2.49
CA GLY A 411 -9.88 -28.45 -3.10
C GLY A 411 -9.28 -27.04 -3.23
N ALA A 412 -10.07 -26.05 -3.67
CA ALA A 412 -9.63 -24.66 -3.75
C ALA A 412 -9.29 -24.06 -2.37
N LEU A 413 -10.09 -24.37 -1.34
CA LEU A 413 -9.82 -23.93 0.04
C LEU A 413 -8.57 -24.59 0.63
N VAL A 414 -8.39 -25.90 0.41
CA VAL A 414 -7.19 -26.63 0.85
C VAL A 414 -5.96 -26.10 0.15
N LEU A 415 -6.03 -25.90 -1.17
CA LEU A 415 -4.92 -25.32 -1.94
C LEU A 415 -4.56 -23.92 -1.43
N LEU A 416 -5.56 -23.05 -1.21
CA LEU A 416 -5.32 -21.73 -0.62
C LEU A 416 -4.65 -21.84 0.75
N THR A 417 -5.17 -22.71 1.63
CA THR A 417 -4.64 -22.94 2.98
C THR A 417 -3.18 -23.39 2.92
N VAL A 418 -2.86 -24.40 2.10
CA VAL A 418 -1.51 -24.96 1.96
C VAL A 418 -0.54 -23.92 1.38
N LEU A 419 -0.94 -23.19 0.34
CA LEU A 419 -0.10 -22.16 -0.27
C LEU A 419 0.23 -21.05 0.73
N VAL A 420 -0.74 -20.63 1.55
CA VAL A 420 -0.52 -19.63 2.60
C VAL A 420 0.42 -20.15 3.68
N SER A 421 0.19 -21.37 4.18
CA SER A 421 1.03 -21.95 5.24
C SER A 421 2.47 -22.14 4.78
N LEU A 422 2.68 -22.79 3.64
CA LEU A 422 4.03 -23.04 3.10
C LEU A 422 4.79 -21.75 2.92
N GLN A 423 4.11 -20.73 2.41
CA GLN A 423 4.78 -19.51 2.07
C GLN A 423 4.97 -18.55 3.25
N PHE A 424 4.04 -18.53 4.20
CA PHE A 424 4.30 -17.90 5.50
C PHE A 424 5.56 -18.49 6.14
N GLN A 425 5.77 -19.80 6.04
CA GLN A 425 6.96 -20.47 6.56
C GLN A 425 8.24 -20.00 5.83
N PHE A 426 8.24 -19.98 4.50
CA PHE A 426 9.36 -19.46 3.71
C PHE A 426 9.70 -18.02 4.10
N ASN A 427 8.66 -17.21 4.29
CA ASN A 427 8.78 -15.82 4.61
C ASN A 427 9.35 -15.54 6.00
N ALA A 428 8.87 -16.26 7.02
CA ALA A 428 9.40 -16.16 8.38
C ALA A 428 10.89 -16.51 8.43
N ASN A 429 11.32 -17.51 7.65
CA ASN A 429 12.72 -17.91 7.57
C ASN A 429 13.59 -16.88 6.83
N SER A 430 13.12 -16.33 5.70
CA SER A 430 13.83 -15.25 5.00
C SER A 430 13.99 -13.99 5.84
N ILE A 431 12.99 -13.67 6.67
CA ILE A 431 13.06 -12.54 7.60
C ILE A 431 14.09 -12.80 8.71
N ALA A 432 14.11 -14.00 9.27
CA ALA A 432 15.11 -14.39 10.28
C ALA A 432 16.55 -14.28 9.71
N ILE A 433 16.77 -14.84 8.52
CA ILE A 433 18.07 -14.76 7.84
C ILE A 433 18.45 -13.30 7.53
N ALA A 434 17.52 -12.46 7.06
CA ALA A 434 17.79 -11.05 6.77
C ALA A 434 18.09 -10.23 8.04
N ARG A 435 17.49 -10.60 9.18
CA ARG A 435 17.78 -9.98 10.49
C ARG A 435 19.20 -10.32 10.95
N ASP A 436 19.69 -11.51 10.63
CA ASP A 436 21.01 -12.00 11.05
C ASP A 436 22.14 -11.64 10.07
N ALA A 437 21.82 -11.36 8.79
CA ALA A 437 22.80 -11.16 7.73
C ALA A 437 23.17 -9.70 7.40
N SER A 438 22.52 -8.68 8.02
CA SER A 438 22.76 -7.26 7.67
C SER A 438 23.25 -6.43 8.87
N PRO A 439 24.23 -5.52 8.68
CA PRO A 439 24.80 -4.66 9.73
C PRO A 439 23.88 -3.51 10.21
N THR A 440 22.56 -3.65 10.19
CA THR A 440 21.58 -2.63 10.64
C THR A 440 20.87 -3.01 11.94
N SER A 441 21.64 -3.39 12.94
CA SER A 441 21.18 -3.54 14.32
C SER A 441 20.80 -2.20 14.94
N THR A 442 21.56 -1.13 14.65
CA THR A 442 21.47 0.18 15.32
C THR A 442 20.15 0.93 15.03
N TYR A 443 19.66 0.93 13.79
CA TYR A 443 18.37 1.58 13.48
C TYR A 443 17.18 0.91 14.16
N ALA A 444 17.23 -0.41 14.30
CA ALA A 444 16.17 -1.16 14.95
C ALA A 444 16.26 -1.13 16.47
N GLN A 445 17.47 -0.98 17.01
CA GLN A 445 17.67 -0.67 18.42
C GLN A 445 16.98 0.64 18.80
N ALA A 446 16.91 1.65 17.93
CA ALA A 446 16.16 2.88 18.23
C ALA A 446 14.69 2.62 18.56
N ASP A 447 13.99 1.79 17.76
CA ASP A 447 12.59 1.41 18.01
C ASP A 447 12.46 0.56 19.29
N ASP A 448 13.37 -0.40 19.49
CA ASP A 448 13.36 -1.31 20.64
C ASP A 448 13.62 -0.53 21.96
N LEU A 449 14.53 0.45 21.94
CA LEU A 449 14.88 1.29 23.09
C LEU A 449 13.76 2.27 23.46
N VAL A 450 13.10 2.89 22.47
CA VAL A 450 11.95 3.79 22.69
C VAL A 450 10.76 3.03 23.28
N ALA A 451 10.53 1.78 22.87
CA ALA A 451 9.46 0.94 23.43
C ALA A 451 9.84 0.33 24.80
N GLY A 452 11.13 0.12 25.09
CA GLY A 452 11.64 -0.74 26.15
C GLY A 452 11.85 -0.12 27.54
N HIS A 453 11.56 1.17 27.76
CA HIS A 453 12.03 1.93 28.94
C HIS A 453 13.57 2.00 29.02
N ALA A 454 14.22 2.26 27.89
CA ALA A 454 15.66 2.45 27.85
C ALA A 454 16.11 3.61 28.76
N SER A 455 17.25 3.41 29.39
CA SER A 455 17.97 4.41 30.16
C SER A 455 18.64 5.45 29.26
N ASP A 456 18.93 6.63 29.81
CA ASP A 456 19.69 7.67 29.13
C ASP A 456 21.06 7.16 28.62
N GLY A 457 21.65 6.19 29.32
CA GLY A 457 22.90 5.52 28.90
C GLY A 457 22.72 4.75 27.59
N GLU A 458 21.68 3.94 27.48
CA GLU A 458 21.39 3.17 26.27
C GLU A 458 21.04 4.07 25.07
N PHE A 459 20.32 5.18 25.30
CA PHE A 459 20.10 6.18 24.27
C PHE A 459 21.40 6.87 23.84
N CYS A 460 22.33 7.09 24.77
CA CYS A 460 23.62 7.68 24.42
C CYS A 460 24.52 6.70 23.64
N ASP A 461 24.51 5.42 24.00
CA ASP A 461 25.22 4.38 23.24
C ASP A 461 24.68 4.30 21.80
N LEU A 462 23.36 4.29 21.63
CA LEU A 462 22.72 4.37 20.31
C LEU A 462 23.13 5.63 19.54
N ALA A 463 23.17 6.80 20.21
CA ALA A 463 23.55 8.05 19.58
C ALA A 463 25.01 8.04 19.11
N ASN A 464 25.92 7.41 19.87
CA ASN A 464 27.32 7.24 19.49
C ASN A 464 27.44 6.28 18.29
N GLU A 465 26.73 5.15 18.30
CA GLU A 465 26.72 4.22 17.16
C GLU A 465 26.17 4.88 15.88
N LEU A 466 25.08 5.65 16.00
CA LEU A 466 24.53 6.42 14.88
C LEU A 466 25.52 7.47 14.38
N TYR A 467 26.26 8.13 15.27
CA TYR A 467 27.30 9.07 14.89
C TYR A 467 28.40 8.39 14.07
N ASP A 468 28.89 7.22 14.48
CA ASP A 468 29.87 6.46 13.71
C ASP A 468 29.35 6.10 12.31
N LEU A 469 28.07 5.75 12.20
CA LEU A 469 27.41 5.51 10.91
C LEU A 469 27.29 6.78 10.04
N THR A 470 27.33 7.98 10.62
CA THR A 470 27.38 9.23 9.84
C THR A 470 28.71 9.41 9.10
N LEU A 471 29.78 8.77 9.56
CA LEU A 471 31.11 8.86 8.96
C LEU A 471 31.25 7.99 7.70
N ASN A 472 30.37 7.00 7.52
CA ASN A 472 30.33 6.16 6.33
C ASN A 472 29.39 6.75 5.27
N ARG A 473 29.92 7.05 4.07
CA ARG A 473 29.16 7.64 2.95
C ARG A 473 27.89 6.88 2.57
N GLU A 474 27.87 5.55 2.70
CA GLU A 474 26.71 4.74 2.31
C GLU A 474 25.55 4.87 3.30
N THR A 475 25.84 5.13 4.58
CA THR A 475 24.85 5.24 5.67
C THR A 475 24.64 6.66 6.17
N GLN A 476 25.51 7.60 5.77
CA GLN A 476 25.54 8.99 6.22
C GLN A 476 24.17 9.66 6.15
N TYR A 477 23.47 9.51 5.02
CA TYR A 477 22.13 10.07 4.79
C TYR A 477 21.12 9.66 5.89
N PHE A 478 20.99 8.36 6.12
CA PHE A 478 19.99 7.80 7.03
C PHE A 478 20.37 8.03 8.50
N ALA A 479 21.65 7.86 8.83
CA ALA A 479 22.16 7.99 10.19
C ALA A 479 22.04 9.44 10.68
N THR A 480 22.43 10.41 9.86
CA THR A 480 22.48 11.82 10.26
C THR A 480 21.09 12.36 10.58
N ALA A 481 20.09 12.03 9.75
CA ALA A 481 18.74 12.51 9.93
C ALA A 481 18.02 11.84 11.11
N LEU A 482 18.26 10.54 11.36
CA LEU A 482 17.73 9.88 12.55
C LEU A 482 18.39 10.42 13.82
N LEU A 483 19.71 10.61 13.83
CA LEU A 483 20.46 11.15 14.97
C LEU A 483 19.98 12.56 15.34
N ALA A 484 19.77 13.42 14.35
CA ALA A 484 19.21 14.76 14.56
C ALA A 484 17.80 14.71 15.16
N ALA A 485 16.94 13.82 14.66
CA ALA A 485 15.58 13.65 15.19
C ALA A 485 15.58 13.10 16.63
N LEU A 486 16.44 12.13 16.94
CA LEU A 486 16.58 11.57 18.29
C LEU A 486 17.07 12.63 19.28
N ARG A 487 18.04 13.48 18.87
CA ARG A 487 18.53 14.60 19.68
C ARG A 487 17.40 15.56 20.08
N GLU A 488 16.44 15.83 19.18
CA GLU A 488 15.31 16.70 19.49
C GLU A 488 14.22 16.01 20.31
N LEU A 489 13.96 14.72 20.06
CA LEU A 489 12.89 13.98 20.71
C LEU A 489 13.27 13.48 22.11
N ASN A 490 14.51 13.06 22.31
CA ASN A 490 15.07 12.51 23.56
C ASN A 490 16.46 13.09 23.83
N PRO A 491 16.56 14.36 24.28
CA PRO A 491 17.86 14.97 24.56
C PRO A 491 18.53 14.34 25.78
N VAL A 492 19.71 13.74 25.58
CA VAL A 492 20.56 13.20 26.66
C VAL A 492 21.73 14.17 26.93
N PRO A 493 21.76 14.85 28.10
CA PRO A 493 22.83 15.79 28.43
C PRO A 493 24.21 15.12 28.46
N GLY A 494 25.21 15.74 27.82
CA GLY A 494 26.59 15.25 27.83
C GLY A 494 26.87 14.07 26.89
N CYS A 495 25.89 13.62 26.10
CA CYS A 495 26.12 12.53 25.16
C CYS A 495 26.99 12.96 23.97
N ALA A 496 28.14 12.30 23.77
CA ALA A 496 29.13 12.66 22.75
C ALA A 496 28.53 12.68 21.34
N GLY A 497 27.78 11.65 20.96
CA GLY A 497 27.11 11.52 19.66
C GLY A 497 26.15 12.67 19.31
N TYR A 498 25.61 13.38 20.31
CA TYR A 498 24.77 14.58 20.09
C TYR A 498 25.56 15.90 20.02
N THR A 499 26.82 15.90 20.48
CA THR A 499 27.65 17.11 20.54
C THR A 499 28.44 17.38 19.27
N HIS A 500 28.69 16.36 18.46
CA HIS A 500 29.43 16.52 17.22
C HIS A 500 28.61 17.24 16.13
N PRO A 501 29.24 18.10 15.32
CA PRO A 501 28.57 18.78 14.22
C PRO A 501 28.18 17.76 13.14
N LEU A 502 26.91 17.79 12.74
CA LEU A 502 26.39 16.97 11.66
C LEU A 502 26.56 17.70 10.32
N ASP A 503 27.27 17.09 9.38
CA ASP A 503 27.36 17.61 8.01
C ASP A 503 26.05 17.33 7.26
N LEU A 504 25.09 18.23 7.46
CA LEU A 504 23.79 18.18 6.78
C LEU A 504 23.89 18.91 5.44
N GLU A 505 23.81 18.16 4.33
CA GLU A 505 23.64 18.80 3.02
C GLU A 505 22.38 19.68 3.03
N GLN A 506 22.34 20.69 2.15
CA GLN A 506 21.26 21.69 2.13
C GLN A 506 19.86 21.05 2.03
N TRP A 507 19.71 19.96 1.29
CA TRP A 507 18.49 19.18 1.20
C TRP A 507 18.08 18.53 2.54
N HIS A 508 19.04 18.05 3.34
CA HIS A 508 18.77 17.45 4.65
C HIS A 508 18.28 18.48 5.66
N ARG A 509 18.88 19.67 5.64
CA ARG A 509 18.39 20.81 6.43
C ARG A 509 16.94 21.13 6.07
N ARG A 510 16.56 20.99 4.78
CA ARG A 510 15.19 21.24 4.31
C ARG A 510 14.24 20.18 4.82
N GLN A 511 14.64 18.91 4.85
CA GLN A 511 13.82 17.82 5.38
C GLN A 511 13.62 17.89 6.90
N LEU A 512 14.68 18.21 7.65
CA LEU A 512 14.65 18.35 9.12
C LEU A 512 13.97 19.66 9.58
N GLY A 513 13.65 20.57 8.65
CA GLY A 513 13.00 21.83 8.98
C GLY A 513 13.93 22.90 9.56
N TYR A 514 15.25 22.73 9.45
CA TYR A 514 16.20 23.82 9.70
C TYR A 514 16.29 24.70 8.46
N PHE A 515 15.32 25.60 8.31
CA PHE A 515 15.46 26.84 7.56
C PHE A 515 14.89 27.97 8.41
N ASP A 516 15.83 28.68 9.02
CA ASP A 516 15.77 29.91 9.83
C ASP A 516 15.17 29.83 11.24
#